data_AF-A0A2X3ER95-F1
#
_entry.id   AF-A0A2X3ER95-F1
#
_cell.length_a   1.000
_cell.length_b   1.000
_cell.length_c   1.000
_cell.angle_alpha   90.00
_cell.angle_beta   90.00
_cell.angle_gamma   90.00
#
_symmetry.space_group_name_H-M   'P 1'
#
loop_
_entity.id
_entity.type
_entity.pdbx_description
1 polymer ?
#
loop_
_entity_poly.entity_id
_entity_poly.type
_entity_poly.pdbx_seq_one_letter_code
_entity_poly.pdbx_strand_id
1 'polypeptide(L)'
;MGGGDGGSLENRPNLGYTFYYNPQTKDIKPLLDYDKDSVKTITNHDELYNDNEELIKQGYVPIRPPKMGVGNGCWKWALEKTLNELDRILIKAGKNGYSVLRKEWLDSKQVKQDENGNYYAIIEKENPPKSFADFVGSGVGSKENKALFDTKVFNNPKPEALMKYIIEISTRAVAEGFCDDFVGCQGGGEGSLLNINDRADNADSRKSTQKPTPDLVMDFFAGSGTTLAVAHKMKRRWIGIEQMDYIESITKSGLKRW
;
A
#
# COMPACT_ATOMS: atom_id res chain seq x y z
N MET A 1 4.43 -11.42 4.91
CA MET A 1 5.86 -11.01 4.91
C MET A 1 5.91 -9.61 4.36
N GLY A 2 6.26 -8.63 5.19
CA GLY A 2 6.21 -7.21 4.85
C GLY A 2 6.76 -6.40 6.01
N GLY A 3 7.97 -6.72 6.44
CA GLY A 3 8.75 -5.86 7.33
C GLY A 3 9.66 -5.03 6.43
N GLY A 4 9.28 -3.79 6.15
CA GLY A 4 10.24 -2.83 5.62
C GLY A 4 11.33 -2.59 6.66
N ASP A 5 12.53 -2.19 6.21
CA ASP A 5 13.73 -1.97 7.05
C ASP A 5 13.51 -1.07 8.28
N GLY A 6 12.45 -0.26 8.29
CA GLY A 6 12.09 0.60 9.42
C GLY A 6 11.70 -0.14 10.71
N GLY A 7 11.55 -1.48 10.70
CA GLY A 7 11.21 -2.27 11.88
C GLY A 7 12.39 -2.92 12.61
N SER A 8 13.62 -2.72 12.13
CA SER A 8 14.80 -3.41 12.64
C SER A 8 15.54 -2.59 13.71
N LEU A 9 16.20 -3.27 14.65
CA LEU A 9 16.91 -2.64 15.76
C LEU A 9 18.13 -1.85 15.29
N GLU A 10 18.77 -2.28 14.20
CA GLU A 10 19.95 -1.66 13.59
C GLU A 10 19.66 -0.23 13.12
N ASN A 11 18.42 0.02 12.70
CA ASN A 11 17.94 1.35 12.33
C ASN A 11 17.38 2.16 13.52
N ARG A 12 17.15 1.51 14.67
CA ARG A 12 16.52 2.11 15.86
C ARG A 12 17.15 1.60 17.17
N PRO A 13 18.44 1.86 17.41
CA PRO A 13 19.20 1.24 18.50
C PRO A 13 18.74 1.64 19.91
N ASN A 14 17.81 2.59 20.05
CA ASN A 14 17.22 2.98 21.35
C ASN A 14 16.02 2.11 21.76
N LEU A 15 15.56 1.20 20.89
CA LEU A 15 14.30 0.47 21.05
C LEU A 15 14.47 -1.01 21.43
N GLY A 16 15.67 -1.46 21.77
CA GLY A 16 15.96 -2.87 22.04
C GLY A 16 15.92 -3.26 23.52
N TYR A 17 15.73 -2.31 24.45
CA TYR A 17 15.88 -2.55 25.90
C TYR A 17 15.13 -3.78 26.42
N THR A 18 15.61 -4.41 27.48
CA THR A 18 15.01 -5.61 28.07
C THR A 18 13.96 -5.24 29.11
N PHE A 19 12.83 -5.95 29.12
CA PHE A 19 11.90 -5.95 30.24
C PHE A 19 12.30 -7.03 31.23
N TYR A 20 12.83 -6.65 32.39
CA TYR A 20 13.02 -7.57 33.51
C TYR A 20 11.69 -7.70 34.25
N TYR A 21 11.11 -8.90 34.25
CA TYR A 21 9.80 -9.16 34.86
C TYR A 21 9.92 -10.15 36.00
N ASN A 22 9.41 -9.80 37.18
CA ASN A 22 9.33 -10.75 38.30
C ASN A 22 7.95 -11.45 38.30
N PRO A 23 7.87 -12.76 38.04
CA PRO A 23 6.58 -13.46 37.95
C PRO A 23 5.81 -13.56 39.26
N GLN A 24 6.49 -13.46 40.41
CA GLN A 24 5.88 -13.56 41.73
C GLN A 24 5.25 -12.23 42.15
N THR A 25 6.01 -11.13 42.03
CA THR A 25 5.54 -9.79 42.43
C THR A 25 4.76 -9.08 41.32
N LYS A 26 4.88 -9.55 40.08
CA LYS A 26 4.43 -8.90 38.84
C LYS A 26 5.12 -7.55 38.57
N ASP A 27 6.24 -7.29 39.22
CA ASP A 27 7.03 -6.08 39.01
C ASP A 27 7.73 -6.09 37.64
N ILE A 28 7.85 -4.91 37.02
CA ILE A 28 8.41 -4.73 35.68
C ILE A 28 9.49 -3.65 35.73
N LYS A 29 10.71 -4.01 35.34
CA LYS A 29 11.86 -3.11 35.25
C LYS A 29 12.44 -3.08 33.83
N PRO A 30 12.10 -2.08 33.02
CA PRO A 30 12.72 -1.87 31.72
C PRO A 30 14.15 -1.35 31.89
N LEU A 31 15.13 -1.96 31.22
CA LEU A 31 16.53 -1.56 31.29
C LEU A 31 17.21 -1.73 29.93
N LEU A 32 18.01 -0.74 29.52
CA LEU A 32 18.90 -0.89 28.36
C LEU A 32 20.17 -1.61 28.80
N ASP A 33 20.38 -2.82 28.30
CA ASP A 33 21.40 -3.76 28.76
C ASP A 33 22.33 -4.23 27.62
N TYR A 34 22.43 -3.44 26.56
CA TYR A 34 23.38 -3.62 25.46
C TYR A 34 23.97 -2.27 25.06
N ASP A 35 25.10 -2.33 24.36
CA ASP A 35 25.73 -1.16 23.77
C ASP A 35 25.04 -0.80 22.43
N LYS A 36 24.63 0.47 22.28
CA LYS A 36 23.88 0.91 21.10
C LYS A 36 24.71 0.84 19.83
N ASP A 37 26.02 1.02 19.95
CA ASP A 37 26.94 1.02 18.82
C ASP A 37 27.23 -0.41 18.31
N SER A 38 27.11 -1.41 19.18
CA SER A 38 27.33 -2.81 18.83
C SER A 38 26.16 -3.47 18.09
N VAL A 39 24.97 -2.85 18.08
CA VAL A 39 23.78 -3.35 17.36
C VAL A 39 24.04 -3.55 15.87
N LYS A 40 24.87 -2.70 15.26
CA LYS A 40 25.17 -2.77 13.82
C LYS A 40 26.18 -3.86 13.47
N THR A 41 26.96 -4.32 14.43
CA THR A 41 28.05 -5.28 14.22
C THR A 41 27.66 -6.68 14.68
N ILE A 42 26.83 -6.81 15.72
CA ILE A 42 26.39 -8.09 16.28
C ILE A 42 25.08 -8.52 15.62
N THR A 43 25.18 -9.49 14.72
CA THR A 43 24.00 -10.10 14.06
C THR A 43 23.31 -11.14 14.95
N ASN A 44 24.02 -11.72 15.92
CA ASN A 44 23.43 -12.71 16.82
C ASN A 44 22.67 -12.04 17.97
N HIS A 45 21.35 -12.21 17.98
CA HIS A 45 20.46 -11.65 18.98
C HIS A 45 20.82 -12.00 20.42
N ASP A 46 21.31 -13.21 20.69
CA ASP A 46 21.57 -13.65 22.06
C ASP A 46 22.89 -13.09 22.60
N GLU A 47 23.82 -12.75 21.71
CA GLU A 47 25.13 -12.15 22.04
C GLU A 47 25.07 -10.63 22.20
N LEU A 48 23.99 -9.99 21.72
CA LEU A 48 23.83 -8.54 21.78
C LEU A 48 23.62 -8.04 23.22
N TYR A 49 22.91 -8.81 24.04
CA TYR A 49 22.41 -8.38 25.34
C TYR A 49 23.28 -8.90 26.49
N ASN A 50 23.54 -8.04 27.47
CA ASN A 50 24.25 -8.39 28.70
C ASN A 50 23.24 -8.49 29.85
N ASP A 51 22.97 -9.69 30.32
CA ASP A 51 22.00 -9.89 31.39
C ASP A 51 22.42 -9.20 32.69
N ASN A 52 21.46 -8.53 33.33
CA ASN A 52 21.64 -7.98 34.67
C ASN A 52 21.53 -9.10 35.72
N GLU A 53 22.69 -9.61 36.15
CA GLU A 53 22.77 -10.71 37.13
C GLU A 53 22.09 -10.40 38.46
N GLU A 54 22.10 -9.14 38.90
CA GLU A 54 21.49 -8.75 40.18
C GLU A 54 19.96 -8.92 40.13
N LEU A 55 19.34 -8.48 39.04
CA LEU A 55 17.91 -8.66 38.82
C LEU A 55 17.55 -10.14 38.65
N ILE A 56 18.38 -10.92 37.96
CA ILE A 56 18.16 -12.37 37.84
C ILE A 56 18.20 -13.06 39.21
N LYS A 57 19.17 -12.70 40.07
CA LYS A 57 19.24 -13.20 41.45
C LYS A 57 18.03 -12.81 42.29
N GLN A 58 17.43 -11.65 42.03
CA GLN A 58 16.17 -11.20 42.65
C GLN A 58 14.91 -11.87 42.05
N GLY A 59 15.06 -12.82 41.12
CA GLY A 59 13.96 -13.59 40.53
C GLY A 59 13.29 -12.93 39.32
N TYR A 60 13.94 -11.96 38.69
CA TYR A 60 13.45 -11.37 37.44
C TYR A 60 13.85 -12.22 36.24
N VAL A 61 12.96 -12.26 35.26
CA VAL A 61 13.15 -12.94 33.97
C VAL A 61 13.31 -11.87 32.88
N PRO A 62 14.39 -11.92 32.07
CA PRO A 62 14.60 -10.99 30.97
C PRO A 62 13.66 -11.31 29.79
N ILE A 63 12.99 -10.28 29.26
CA ILE A 63 12.09 -10.38 28.10
C ILE A 63 12.54 -9.36 27.05
N ARG A 64 13.03 -9.87 25.92
CA ARG A 64 13.64 -9.10 24.83
C ARG A 64 12.68 -8.97 23.63
N PRO A 65 12.88 -7.99 22.73
CA PRO A 65 12.10 -7.89 21.52
C PRO A 65 12.25 -9.16 20.66
N PRO A 66 11.17 -9.66 20.04
CA PRO A 66 11.26 -10.83 19.16
C PRO A 66 12.07 -10.52 17.90
N LYS A 67 12.77 -11.52 17.35
CA LYS A 67 13.51 -11.39 16.08
C LYS A 67 12.60 -10.97 14.92
N MET A 68 13.12 -10.15 14.01
CA MET A 68 12.42 -9.71 12.80
C MET A 68 13.07 -10.33 11.57
N GLY A 69 12.61 -11.53 11.20
CA GLY A 69 13.22 -12.28 10.11
C GLY A 69 14.65 -12.70 10.46
N VAL A 70 15.63 -12.20 9.69
CA VAL A 70 17.06 -12.48 9.89
C VAL A 70 17.70 -11.47 10.87
N GLY A 71 17.07 -10.30 11.08
CA GLY A 71 17.62 -9.22 11.90
C GLY A 71 17.05 -9.15 13.31
N ASN A 72 17.61 -8.22 14.11
CA ASN A 72 17.14 -7.94 15.45
C ASN A 72 15.85 -7.13 15.41
N GLY A 73 14.82 -7.59 16.11
CA GLY A 73 13.61 -6.79 16.28
C GLY A 73 13.78 -5.72 17.37
N CYS A 74 12.86 -4.77 17.39
CA CYS A 74 12.82 -3.71 18.38
C CYS A 74 11.41 -3.47 18.92
N TRP A 75 11.30 -2.85 20.08
CA TRP A 75 10.03 -2.37 20.60
C TRP A 75 9.49 -1.20 19.77
N LYS A 76 8.20 -0.90 19.97
CA LYS A 76 7.55 0.27 19.34
C LYS A 76 7.72 1.56 20.14
N TRP A 77 8.11 1.47 21.40
CA TRP A 77 8.19 2.59 22.34
C TRP A 77 9.62 2.71 22.86
N ALA A 78 10.12 3.93 23.05
CA ALA A 78 11.43 4.16 23.65
C ALA A 78 11.41 3.88 25.15
N LEU A 79 12.58 3.57 25.73
CA LEU A 79 12.72 3.24 27.15
C LEU A 79 12.10 4.30 28.07
N GLU A 80 12.40 5.58 27.83
CA GLU A 80 11.86 6.70 28.62
C GLU A 80 10.33 6.74 28.60
N LYS A 81 9.73 6.55 27.42
CA LYS A 81 8.27 6.50 27.28
C LYS A 81 7.69 5.32 28.03
N THR A 82 8.34 4.17 27.95
CA THR A 82 7.92 2.95 28.65
C THR A 82 8.01 3.11 30.16
N LEU A 83 9.05 3.76 30.68
CA LEU A 83 9.19 4.08 32.11
C LEU A 83 8.06 5.00 32.59
N ASN A 84 7.67 6.00 31.78
CA ASN A 84 6.57 6.91 32.09
C ASN A 84 5.17 6.26 31.98
N GLU A 85 5.04 5.21 31.19
CA GLU A 85 3.77 4.51 30.88
C GLU A 85 3.78 3.04 31.36
N LEU A 86 4.50 2.73 32.45
CA LEU A 86 4.64 1.35 32.96
C LEU A 86 3.30 0.71 33.32
N ASP A 87 2.35 1.49 33.82
CA ASP A 87 0.98 1.07 34.15
C ASP A 87 0.23 0.51 32.93
N ARG A 88 0.60 0.99 31.72
CA ARG A 88 0.05 0.53 30.44
C ARG A 88 0.70 -0.75 29.94
N ILE A 89 1.77 -1.24 30.55
CA ILE A 89 2.40 -2.49 30.16
C ILE A 89 1.73 -3.67 30.88
N LEU A 90 1.49 -4.73 30.15
CA LEU A 90 0.99 -6.01 30.67
C LEU A 90 1.88 -7.13 30.14
N ILE A 91 2.46 -7.91 31.05
CA ILE A 91 3.24 -9.09 30.69
C ILE A 91 2.38 -10.33 30.93
N LYS A 92 2.17 -11.11 29.88
CA LYS A 92 1.33 -12.31 29.90
C LYS A 92 2.17 -13.55 29.63
N ALA A 93 2.04 -14.57 30.48
CA ALA A 93 2.65 -15.87 30.24
C ALA A 93 1.96 -16.56 29.04
N GLY A 94 2.77 -17.10 28.13
CA GLY A 94 2.37 -17.95 27.02
C GLY A 94 2.98 -19.35 27.14
N LYS A 95 2.88 -20.16 26.08
CA LYS A 95 3.42 -21.53 26.07
C LYS A 95 4.95 -21.56 26.17
N ASN A 96 5.63 -20.60 25.54
CA ASN A 96 7.10 -20.59 25.36
C ASN A 96 7.75 -19.32 25.94
N GLY A 97 7.22 -18.77 27.03
CA GLY A 97 7.76 -17.57 27.68
C GLY A 97 6.70 -16.49 27.89
N TYR A 98 7.12 -15.22 27.80
CA TYR A 98 6.27 -14.07 28.09
C TYR A 98 6.01 -13.21 26.85
N SER A 99 4.82 -12.61 26.81
CA SER A 99 4.45 -11.61 25.80
C SER A 99 4.23 -10.27 26.46
N VAL A 100 4.84 -9.23 25.90
CA VAL A 100 4.67 -7.83 26.33
C VAL A 100 3.53 -7.21 25.53
N LEU A 101 2.49 -6.78 26.23
CA LEU A 101 1.29 -6.19 25.68
C LEU A 101 1.13 -4.77 26.23
N ARG A 102 0.52 -3.89 25.43
CA ARG A 102 0.09 -2.56 25.89
C ARG A 102 -1.42 -2.60 26.16
N LYS A 103 -1.81 -2.15 27.34
CA LYS A 103 -3.20 -1.94 27.74
C LYS A 103 -3.76 -0.74 27.00
N GLU A 104 -4.97 -0.92 26.48
CA GLU A 104 -5.82 0.17 25.99
C GLU A 104 -6.96 0.32 26.99
N TRP A 105 -7.06 1.51 27.57
CA TRP A 105 -8.15 1.85 28.48
C TRP A 105 -9.37 2.26 27.66
N LEU A 106 -10.52 1.72 28.00
CA LEU A 106 -11.81 2.05 27.39
C LEU A 106 -12.64 2.86 28.37
N ASP A 107 -13.53 3.71 27.85
CA ASP A 107 -14.53 4.34 28.69
C ASP A 107 -15.48 3.25 29.22
N SER A 108 -15.79 3.31 30.52
CA SER A 108 -16.81 2.49 31.17
C SER A 108 -18.12 2.36 30.37
N LYS A 109 -18.52 3.41 29.65
CA LYS A 109 -19.74 3.44 28.81
C LYS A 109 -19.68 2.51 27.60
N GLN A 110 -18.47 2.20 27.12
CA GLN A 110 -18.24 1.34 25.96
C GLN A 110 -18.20 -0.15 26.33
N VAL A 111 -18.05 -0.46 27.63
CA VAL A 111 -17.94 -1.81 28.15
C VAL A 111 -19.33 -2.35 28.50
N LYS A 112 -19.65 -3.52 27.99
CA LYS A 112 -20.87 -4.29 28.26
C LYS A 112 -20.50 -5.61 28.92
N GLN A 113 -21.46 -6.26 29.57
CA GLN A 113 -21.28 -7.56 30.21
C GLN A 113 -22.16 -8.60 29.53
N ASP A 114 -21.60 -9.79 29.26
CA ASP A 114 -22.35 -10.91 28.72
C ASP A 114 -23.13 -11.66 29.82
N GLU A 115 -23.99 -12.61 29.42
CA GLU A 115 -24.79 -13.44 30.33
C GLU A 115 -23.94 -14.29 31.30
N ASN A 116 -22.67 -14.53 30.97
CA ASN A 116 -21.71 -15.28 31.78
C ASN A 116 -20.89 -14.38 32.72
N GLY A 117 -21.16 -13.07 32.72
CA GLY A 117 -20.45 -12.09 33.55
C GLY A 117 -19.12 -11.58 32.97
N ASN A 118 -18.76 -11.92 31.74
CA ASN A 118 -17.55 -11.42 31.09
C ASN A 118 -17.78 -10.04 30.48
N TYR A 119 -16.77 -9.16 30.61
CA TYR A 119 -16.80 -7.84 30.01
C TYR A 119 -16.33 -7.86 28.55
N TYR A 120 -17.03 -7.14 27.68
CA TYR A 120 -16.67 -6.95 26.27
C TYR A 120 -16.95 -5.51 25.81
N ALA A 121 -16.28 -5.08 24.74
CA ALA A 121 -16.52 -3.79 24.10
C ALA A 121 -16.46 -3.94 22.58
N ILE A 122 -17.32 -3.22 21.87
CA ILE A 122 -17.30 -3.16 20.40
C ILE A 122 -16.59 -1.87 20.03
N ILE A 123 -15.43 -2.00 19.38
CA ILE A 123 -14.60 -0.86 18.95
C ILE A 123 -14.69 -0.78 17.44
N GLU A 124 -15.30 0.28 16.92
CA GLU A 124 -15.23 0.61 15.50
C GLU A 124 -13.80 1.07 15.19
N LYS A 125 -13.08 0.30 14.39
CA LYS A 125 -11.74 0.66 13.91
C LYS A 125 -11.85 1.02 12.43
N GLU A 126 -11.66 2.29 12.13
CA GLU A 126 -11.39 2.71 10.76
C GLU A 126 -9.98 2.26 10.40
N ASN A 127 -9.85 1.50 9.31
CA ASN A 127 -8.53 1.22 8.78
C ASN A 127 -7.98 2.52 8.19
N PRO A 128 -6.71 2.89 8.46
CA PRO A 128 -6.12 4.02 7.77
C PRO A 128 -6.23 3.78 6.25
N PRO A 129 -6.51 4.83 5.46
CA PRO A 129 -6.63 4.69 4.02
C PRO A 129 -5.31 4.13 3.48
N LYS A 130 -5.39 2.95 2.84
CA LYS A 130 -4.21 2.26 2.29
C LYS A 130 -3.64 2.96 1.06
N SER A 131 -4.45 3.82 0.42
CA SER A 131 -4.13 4.59 -0.77
C SER A 131 -5.05 5.82 -0.82
N PHE A 132 -4.68 6.84 -1.59
CA PHE A 132 -5.52 8.00 -1.88
C PHE A 132 -6.70 7.67 -2.83
N ALA A 133 -6.58 6.56 -3.56
CA ALA A 133 -7.62 6.03 -4.44
C ALA A 133 -8.00 4.62 -3.98
N ASP A 134 -9.30 4.37 -3.90
CA ASP A 134 -9.83 3.09 -3.44
C ASP A 134 -9.34 1.93 -4.29
N PHE A 135 -9.01 0.81 -3.62
CA PHE A 135 -8.62 -0.46 -4.25
C PHE A 135 -7.37 -0.43 -5.15
N VAL A 136 -6.53 0.61 -5.06
CA VAL A 136 -5.24 0.68 -5.79
C VAL A 136 -4.13 0.05 -4.95
N GLY A 137 -3.97 -1.28 -5.04
CA GLY A 137 -2.87 -2.03 -4.41
C GLY A 137 -1.81 -2.49 -5.40
N SER A 138 -0.56 -2.65 -4.94
CA SER A 138 0.62 -2.99 -5.76
C SER A 138 0.57 -4.33 -6.52
N GLY A 139 -0.46 -5.15 -6.31
CA GLY A 139 -0.68 -6.41 -7.02
C GLY A 139 -2.01 -6.51 -7.77
N VAL A 140 -2.84 -5.47 -7.77
CA VAL A 140 -4.17 -5.50 -8.40
C VAL A 140 -4.04 -5.57 -9.92
N GLY A 141 -3.23 -4.71 -10.51
CA GLY A 141 -2.99 -4.72 -11.97
C GLY A 141 -2.47 -6.08 -12.46
N SER A 142 -1.52 -6.70 -11.74
CA SER A 142 -1.00 -8.02 -12.14
C SER A 142 -2.06 -9.11 -12.11
N LYS A 143 -3.06 -9.01 -11.22
CA LYS A 143 -4.21 -9.93 -11.18
C LYS A 143 -5.17 -9.69 -12.35
N GLU A 144 -5.47 -8.42 -12.64
CA GLU A 144 -6.31 -8.03 -13.79
C GLU A 144 -5.69 -8.51 -15.11
N ASN A 145 -4.39 -8.27 -15.31
CA ASN A 145 -3.67 -8.73 -16.49
C ASN A 145 -3.64 -10.26 -16.61
N LYS A 146 -3.42 -10.98 -15.49
CA LYS A 146 -3.48 -12.44 -15.48
C LYS A 146 -4.87 -12.97 -15.82
N ALA A 147 -5.93 -12.31 -15.36
CA ALA A 147 -7.31 -12.69 -15.69
C ALA A 147 -7.64 -12.46 -17.17
N LEU A 148 -7.02 -11.46 -17.80
CA LEU A 148 -7.25 -11.14 -19.22
C LEU A 148 -6.54 -12.08 -20.21
N PHE A 149 -5.35 -12.55 -19.83
CA PHE A 149 -4.47 -13.35 -20.71
C PHE A 149 -4.27 -14.81 -20.25
N ASP A 150 -5.00 -15.23 -19.21
CA ASP A 150 -4.87 -16.52 -18.49
C ASP A 150 -3.46 -16.83 -17.93
N THR A 151 -2.51 -15.93 -18.16
CA THR A 151 -1.09 -16.06 -17.89
C THR A 151 -0.51 -14.69 -17.55
N LYS A 152 0.65 -14.67 -16.88
CA LYS A 152 1.34 -13.41 -16.57
C LYS A 152 2.13 -12.95 -17.80
N VAL A 153 1.55 -12.08 -18.60
CA VAL A 153 2.19 -11.53 -19.82
C VAL A 153 2.87 -10.18 -19.58
N PHE A 154 2.50 -9.46 -18.52
CA PHE A 154 3.07 -8.16 -18.17
C PHE A 154 3.43 -8.08 -16.68
N ASN A 155 4.60 -7.51 -16.37
CA ASN A 155 5.10 -7.53 -14.98
C ASN A 155 4.38 -6.53 -14.07
N ASN A 156 4.33 -5.27 -14.49
CA ASN A 156 3.85 -4.16 -13.67
C ASN A 156 2.75 -3.36 -14.39
N PRO A 157 1.61 -4.00 -14.73
CA PRO A 157 0.51 -3.30 -15.39
C PRO A 157 -0.13 -2.28 -14.43
N LYS A 158 -0.57 -1.14 -14.97
CA LYS A 158 -1.31 -0.12 -14.22
C LYS A 158 -2.68 -0.73 -13.81
N PRO A 159 -3.15 -0.59 -12.54
CA PRO A 159 -4.48 -1.06 -12.15
C PRO A 159 -5.60 -0.27 -12.84
N GLU A 160 -6.68 -0.94 -13.27
CA GLU A 160 -7.82 -0.29 -13.93
C GLU A 160 -8.50 0.76 -13.05
N ALA A 161 -8.71 0.45 -11.77
CA ALA A 161 -9.35 1.36 -10.81
C ALA A 161 -8.58 2.69 -10.67
N LEU A 162 -7.25 2.63 -10.70
CA LEU A 162 -6.41 3.83 -10.65
C LEU A 162 -6.58 4.68 -11.91
N MET A 163 -6.52 4.06 -13.09
CA MET A 163 -6.69 4.78 -14.35
C MET A 163 -8.10 5.37 -14.48
N LYS A 164 -9.11 4.66 -13.99
CA LYS A 164 -10.49 5.15 -13.97
C LYS A 164 -10.59 6.41 -13.12
N TYR A 165 -10.08 6.35 -11.89
CA TYR A 165 -10.05 7.50 -11.00
C TYR A 165 -9.34 8.71 -11.63
N ILE A 166 -8.15 8.52 -12.20
CA ILE A 166 -7.39 9.61 -12.84
C ILE A 166 -8.16 10.21 -14.01
N ILE A 167 -8.74 9.40 -14.90
CA ILE A 167 -9.51 9.89 -16.04
C ILE A 167 -10.76 10.62 -15.58
N GLU A 168 -11.43 10.12 -14.53
CA GLU A 168 -12.66 10.69 -13.98
C GLU A 168 -12.44 12.09 -13.39
N ILE A 169 -11.34 12.31 -12.67
CA ILE A 169 -11.01 13.63 -12.10
C ILE A 169 -10.41 14.61 -13.13
N SER A 170 -9.90 14.11 -14.25
CA SER A 170 -9.21 14.93 -15.27
C SER A 170 -10.02 15.19 -16.53
N THR A 171 -11.18 14.54 -16.70
CA THR A 171 -12.02 14.67 -17.91
C THR A 171 -13.51 14.83 -17.57
N ARG A 172 -14.25 15.55 -18.41
CA ARG A 172 -15.69 15.78 -18.26
C ARG A 172 -16.50 14.62 -18.82
N ALA A 173 -17.46 14.08 -18.08
CA ALA A 173 -18.38 13.02 -18.54
C ALA A 173 -19.02 13.36 -19.90
N VAL A 174 -19.07 12.37 -20.81
CA VAL A 174 -19.85 12.50 -22.05
C VAL A 174 -21.31 12.17 -21.72
N ALA A 175 -22.25 12.98 -22.19
CA ALA A 175 -23.67 12.69 -22.08
C ALA A 175 -24.03 11.41 -22.89
N GLU A 176 -24.97 10.61 -22.39
CA GLU A 176 -25.50 9.46 -23.12
C GLU A 176 -26.15 9.91 -24.45
N GLY A 177 -25.89 9.15 -25.53
CA GLY A 177 -26.37 9.47 -26.88
C GLY A 177 -25.39 10.26 -27.75
N PHE A 178 -24.16 10.50 -27.29
CA PHE A 178 -23.07 10.92 -28.17
C PHE A 178 -22.57 9.72 -28.99
N CYS A 179 -23.03 9.61 -30.24
CA CYS A 179 -22.37 8.81 -31.25
C CYS A 179 -21.19 9.61 -31.77
N ASP A 180 -19.98 9.04 -31.74
CA ASP A 180 -18.81 9.64 -32.35
C ASP A 180 -19.05 9.68 -33.87
N ASP A 181 -19.22 10.88 -34.44
CA ASP A 181 -19.31 11.08 -35.89
C ASP A 181 -17.98 10.81 -36.60
N PHE A 182 -16.98 10.26 -35.88
CA PHE A 182 -15.81 9.61 -36.45
C PHE A 182 -16.22 8.27 -37.10
N VAL A 183 -17.10 8.35 -38.10
CA VAL A 183 -17.14 7.37 -39.18
C VAL A 183 -15.73 7.39 -39.74
N GLY A 184 -14.94 6.36 -39.43
CA GLY A 184 -13.60 6.23 -39.98
C GLY A 184 -13.67 6.51 -41.47
N CYS A 185 -12.75 7.32 -42.00
CA CYS A 185 -12.66 7.62 -43.43
C CYS A 185 -12.70 6.32 -44.25
N GLN A 186 -13.90 5.86 -44.58
CA GLN A 186 -14.21 5.00 -45.72
C GLN A 186 -14.60 5.93 -46.87
N GLY A 187 -13.76 6.93 -47.12
CA GLY A 187 -13.79 7.67 -48.37
C GLY A 187 -12.92 6.89 -49.35
N GLY A 188 -13.51 6.38 -50.43
CA GLY A 188 -12.74 5.96 -51.59
C GLY A 188 -12.00 7.16 -52.15
N GLY A 189 -10.74 7.32 -51.75
CA GLY A 189 -9.85 8.40 -52.17
C GLY A 189 -8.45 8.06 -51.70
N GLU A 190 -7.48 8.10 -52.61
CA GLU A 190 -6.07 7.81 -52.35
C GLU A 190 -5.59 8.55 -51.09
N GLY A 191 -4.95 7.79 -50.19
CA GLY A 191 -4.51 8.30 -48.90
C GLY A 191 -3.67 9.56 -49.04
N SER A 192 -4.09 10.64 -48.38
CA SER A 192 -3.29 11.84 -48.25
C SER A 192 -2.30 11.66 -47.12
N LEU A 193 -1.00 11.62 -47.46
CA LEU A 193 0.11 11.85 -46.55
C LEU A 193 0.09 13.33 -46.17
N LEU A 194 -0.22 13.65 -44.91
CA LEU A 194 -0.04 14.99 -44.36
C LEU A 194 1.47 15.26 -44.21
N ASN A 195 1.97 16.26 -44.93
CA ASN A 195 3.34 16.75 -44.77
C ASN A 195 3.40 17.70 -43.57
N ILE A 196 4.58 17.80 -42.92
CA ILE A 196 4.76 18.55 -41.66
C ILE A 196 4.45 20.07 -41.75
N ASN A 197 4.22 20.58 -42.96
CA ASN A 197 3.96 21.98 -43.26
C ASN A 197 2.55 22.26 -43.81
N ASP A 198 1.68 21.26 -43.90
CA ASP A 198 0.32 21.48 -44.40
C ASP A 198 -0.49 22.24 -43.35
N ARG A 199 -0.87 23.49 -43.67
CA ARG A 199 -1.80 24.29 -42.87
C ARG A 199 -3.18 24.21 -43.48
N ALA A 200 -4.17 23.79 -42.69
CA ALA A 200 -5.57 23.85 -43.08
C ALA A 200 -6.00 25.32 -43.30
N ASP A 201 -6.72 25.58 -44.38
CA ASP A 201 -7.31 26.89 -44.63
C ASP A 201 -8.31 27.26 -43.54
N ASN A 202 -8.22 28.50 -43.04
CA ASN A 202 -9.13 29.04 -42.04
C ASN A 202 -10.51 29.31 -42.67
N ALA A 203 -11.35 28.28 -42.72
CA ALA A 203 -12.76 28.43 -43.01
C ALA A 203 -13.50 28.99 -41.78
N ASP A 204 -14.24 30.07 -42.04
CA ASP A 204 -15.01 30.89 -41.10
C ASP A 204 -15.88 30.08 -40.12
N SER A 205 -15.56 30.15 -38.83
CA SER A 205 -16.25 29.44 -37.76
C SER A 205 -17.55 30.15 -37.37
N ARG A 206 -18.62 29.93 -38.15
CA ARG A 206 -19.96 30.12 -37.58
C ARG A 206 -20.02 29.24 -36.34
N LYS A 207 -20.30 29.84 -35.17
CA LYS A 207 -20.50 29.14 -33.90
C LYS A 207 -21.58 28.08 -34.09
N SER A 208 -21.15 26.88 -34.51
CA SER A 208 -21.91 25.67 -34.37
C SER A 208 -22.27 25.61 -32.91
N THR A 209 -23.54 25.35 -32.62
CA THR A 209 -23.99 24.87 -31.31
C THR A 209 -23.31 23.51 -31.09
N GLN A 210 -21.99 23.53 -30.86
CA GLN A 210 -21.13 22.37 -30.81
C GLN A 210 -21.42 21.70 -29.48
N LYS A 211 -22.14 20.58 -29.55
CA LYS A 211 -22.25 19.64 -28.43
C LYS A 211 -20.84 19.36 -27.90
N PRO A 212 -20.66 19.26 -26.57
CA PRO A 212 -19.33 19.15 -25.97
C PRO A 212 -18.60 17.93 -26.53
N THR A 213 -17.47 18.16 -27.18
CA THR A 213 -16.58 17.10 -27.68
C THR A 213 -16.01 16.32 -26.49
N PRO A 214 -16.02 14.97 -26.52
CA PRO A 214 -15.36 14.17 -25.50
C PRO A 214 -13.89 14.56 -25.37
N ASP A 215 -13.42 14.70 -24.13
CA ASP A 215 -12.01 14.98 -23.86
C ASP A 215 -11.13 13.82 -24.35
N LEU A 216 -9.92 14.15 -24.80
CA LEU A 216 -8.94 13.22 -25.35
C LEU A 216 -7.97 12.73 -24.26
N VAL A 217 -7.81 11.42 -24.11
CA VAL A 217 -6.84 10.79 -23.21
C VAL A 217 -5.63 10.30 -24.02
N MET A 218 -4.42 10.74 -23.67
CA MET A 218 -3.20 10.30 -24.33
C MET A 218 -2.29 9.55 -23.36
N ASP A 219 -1.84 8.36 -23.74
CA ASP A 219 -0.82 7.59 -23.01
C ASP A 219 0.33 7.24 -23.96
N PHE A 220 1.48 7.88 -23.76
CA PHE A 220 2.68 7.67 -24.58
C PHE A 220 3.58 6.53 -24.07
N PHE A 221 3.17 5.86 -22.98
CA PHE A 221 3.75 4.63 -22.47
C PHE A 221 2.61 3.64 -22.18
N ALA A 222 1.90 3.26 -23.24
CA ALA A 222 0.67 2.47 -23.13
C ALA A 222 0.89 1.14 -22.40
N GLY A 223 2.05 0.50 -22.56
CA GLY A 223 2.40 -0.76 -21.93
C GLY A 223 1.38 -1.84 -22.25
N SER A 224 0.77 -2.43 -21.22
CA SER A 224 -0.32 -3.41 -21.38
C SER A 224 -1.66 -2.83 -21.89
N GLY A 225 -1.76 -1.51 -22.09
CA GLY A 225 -2.95 -0.85 -22.65
C GLY A 225 -4.03 -0.49 -21.63
N THR A 226 -3.79 -0.63 -20.32
CA THR A 226 -4.81 -0.37 -19.28
C THR A 226 -5.45 1.02 -19.41
N THR A 227 -4.65 2.07 -19.59
CA THR A 227 -5.17 3.46 -19.71
C THR A 227 -6.14 3.60 -20.87
N LEU A 228 -5.79 3.00 -22.02
CA LEU A 228 -6.57 3.05 -23.26
C LEU A 228 -7.86 2.24 -23.12
N ALA A 229 -7.79 1.06 -22.51
CA ALA A 229 -8.95 0.22 -22.21
C ALA A 229 -9.94 0.95 -21.31
N VAL A 230 -9.45 1.59 -20.24
CA VAL A 230 -10.29 2.34 -19.31
C VAL A 230 -10.89 3.58 -19.97
N ALA A 231 -10.10 4.35 -20.72
CA ALA A 231 -10.59 5.48 -21.51
C ALA A 231 -11.70 5.04 -22.48
N HIS A 232 -11.53 3.90 -23.15
CA HIS A 232 -12.54 3.31 -24.02
C HIS A 232 -13.82 2.94 -23.27
N LYS A 233 -13.73 2.24 -22.13
CA LYS A 233 -14.87 1.89 -21.26
C LYS A 233 -15.60 3.15 -20.76
N MET A 234 -14.87 4.23 -20.52
CA MET A 234 -15.42 5.54 -20.11
C MET A 234 -15.91 6.40 -21.28
N LYS A 235 -15.96 5.85 -22.51
CA LYS A 235 -16.39 6.56 -23.73
C LYS A 235 -15.59 7.84 -24.00
N ARG A 236 -14.28 7.80 -23.75
CA ARG A 236 -13.33 8.85 -24.11
C ARG A 236 -12.67 8.57 -25.44
N ARG A 237 -12.28 9.63 -26.13
CA ARG A 237 -11.32 9.52 -27.23
C ARG A 237 -9.96 9.25 -26.63
N TRP A 238 -9.14 8.42 -27.28
CA TRP A 238 -7.81 8.13 -26.79
C TRP A 238 -6.77 7.93 -27.89
N ILE A 239 -5.52 8.26 -27.57
CA ILE A 239 -4.35 7.96 -28.40
C ILE A 239 -3.34 7.23 -27.51
N GLY A 240 -2.92 6.06 -27.96
CA GLY A 240 -1.88 5.26 -27.32
C GLY A 240 -0.62 5.21 -28.17
N ILE A 241 0.53 5.43 -27.55
CA ILE A 241 1.84 5.18 -28.16
C ILE A 241 2.56 4.14 -27.31
N GLU A 242 3.12 3.15 -27.99
CA GLU A 242 3.99 2.14 -27.40
C GLU A 242 5.17 1.93 -28.34
N GLN A 243 6.37 1.93 -27.79
CA GLN A 243 7.62 1.84 -28.55
C GLN A 243 8.19 0.42 -28.59
N MET A 244 7.69 -0.47 -27.72
CA MET A 244 8.21 -1.82 -27.61
C MET A 244 7.58 -2.77 -28.63
N ASP A 245 8.36 -3.74 -29.09
CA ASP A 245 7.95 -4.73 -30.12
C ASP A 245 6.73 -5.58 -29.71
N TYR A 246 6.40 -5.61 -28.42
CA TYR A 246 5.23 -6.33 -27.91
C TYR A 246 3.89 -5.61 -28.16
N ILE A 247 3.88 -4.44 -28.81
CA ILE A 247 2.67 -3.65 -29.05
C ILE A 247 1.54 -4.47 -29.71
N GLU A 248 1.86 -5.33 -30.68
CA GLU A 248 0.89 -6.17 -31.37
C GLU A 248 0.41 -7.33 -30.49
N SER A 249 1.33 -8.01 -29.79
CA SER A 249 1.06 -9.24 -29.03
C SER A 249 0.44 -9.00 -27.65
N ILE A 250 0.73 -7.86 -27.02
CA ILE A 250 0.27 -7.50 -25.68
C ILE A 250 -0.71 -6.32 -25.73
N THR A 251 -0.30 -5.14 -26.19
CA THR A 251 -1.12 -3.91 -26.09
C THR A 251 -2.39 -4.01 -26.93
N LYS A 252 -2.26 -4.33 -28.23
CA LYS A 252 -3.37 -4.45 -29.17
C LYS A 252 -4.22 -5.69 -28.90
N SER A 253 -3.58 -6.82 -28.57
CA SER A 253 -4.27 -8.05 -28.16
C SER A 253 -5.10 -7.83 -26.89
N GLY A 254 -4.55 -7.14 -25.89
CA GLY A 254 -5.24 -6.77 -24.67
C GLY A 254 -6.45 -5.89 -24.96
N LEU A 255 -6.29 -4.82 -25.74
CA LEU A 255 -7.39 -3.92 -26.15
C LEU A 255 -8.56 -4.64 -26.83
N LYS A 256 -8.33 -5.76 -27.52
CA LYS A 256 -9.40 -6.57 -28.12
C LYS A 256 -10.11 -7.50 -27.13
N ARG A 257 -9.47 -7.80 -25.99
CA ARG A 257 -9.96 -8.72 -24.96
C ARG A 257 -10.67 -8.00 -23.80
N TRP A 258 -10.44 -6.70 -23.68
CA TRP A 258 -10.95 -5.84 -22.61
C TRP A 258 -12.44 -5.52 -22.69
#